data_AF-A0A7Y5E524-F1
#
_entry.id   AF-A0A7Y5E524-F1
#
_cell.length_a   1.000
_cell.length_b   1.000
_cell.length_c   1.000
_cell.angle_alpha   90.00
_cell.angle_beta   90.00
_cell.angle_gamma   90.00
#
_symmetry.space_group_name_H-M   'P 1'
#
loop_
_entity.id
_entity.type
_entity.pdbx_description
1 polymer ?
#
loop_
_entity_poly.entity_id
_entity_poly.type
_entity_poly.pdbx_seq_one_letter_code
_entity_poly.pdbx_strand_id
1 'polypeptide(L)'
;MTVKTTAKRDWETVRDELSAARQEVRLKLHLANMDVKTQWDGLETRLRELEHKAELGADHMADTILETANALKKDIEKLRATL
;
A
#
# COMPACT_ATOMS: atom_id res chain seq x y z
N MET A 1 -22.08 -3.27 19.33
CA MET A 1 -21.39 -4.27 18.48
C MET A 1 -21.24 -3.66 17.10
N THR A 2 -20.13 -2.97 16.79
CA THR A 2 -20.03 -2.22 15.51
C THR A 2 -18.61 -1.97 15.03
N VAL A 3 -17.58 -2.10 15.89
CA VAL A 3 -16.19 -1.75 15.54
C VAL A 3 -15.54 -2.74 14.55
N LYS A 4 -15.87 -4.05 14.65
CA LYS A 4 -15.28 -5.09 13.79
C LYS A 4 -15.55 -4.91 12.30
N THR A 5 -16.70 -4.35 11.93
CA THR A 5 -17.09 -4.17 10.52
C THR A 5 -16.44 -2.96 9.87
N THR A 6 -16.08 -1.94 10.67
CA THR A 6 -15.50 -0.69 10.16
C THR A 6 -14.04 -0.88 9.77
N ALA A 7 -13.20 -1.40 10.66
CA ALA A 7 -11.76 -1.57 10.39
C ALA A 7 -11.48 -2.50 9.19
N LYS A 8 -12.27 -3.56 9.03
CA LYS A 8 -12.16 -4.44 7.86
C LYS A 8 -12.52 -3.72 6.56
N ARG A 9 -13.57 -2.90 6.58
CA ARG A 9 -14.02 -2.11 5.42
C ARG A 9 -13.02 -1.01 5.06
N ASP A 10 -12.43 -0.39 6.08
CA ASP A 10 -11.39 0.62 5.91
C ASP A 10 -10.13 0.01 5.29
N TRP A 11 -9.74 -1.18 5.74
CA TRP A 11 -8.63 -1.94 5.13
C TRP A 11 -8.92 -2.30 3.66
N GLU A 12 -10.09 -2.85 3.36
CA GLU A 12 -10.47 -3.19 1.98
C GLU A 12 -10.39 -1.98 1.05
N THR A 13 -10.88 -0.82 1.52
CA THR A 13 -10.81 0.44 0.77
C THR A 13 -9.36 0.86 0.51
N VAL A 14 -8.53 0.90 1.57
CA VAL A 14 -7.13 1.33 1.43
C VAL A 14 -6.33 0.33 0.57
N ARG A 15 -6.61 -0.97 0.68
CA ARG A 15 -5.98 -2.00 -0.16
C ARG A 15 -6.29 -1.78 -1.64
N ASP A 16 -7.55 -1.49 -1.98
CA ASP A 16 -7.95 -1.27 -3.36
C ASP A 16 -7.31 0.01 -3.93
N GLU A 17 -7.19 1.07 -3.13
CA GLU A 17 -6.45 2.29 -3.49
C GLU A 17 -4.95 2.01 -3.73
N LEU A 18 -4.31 1.25 -2.83
CA LEU A 18 -2.90 0.86 -2.97
C LEU A 18 -2.68 0.00 -4.22
N SER A 19 -3.62 -0.90 -4.53
CA SER A 19 -3.59 -1.72 -5.75
C SER A 19 -3.70 -0.86 -7.01
N ALA A 20 -4.61 0.12 -7.04
CA ALA A 20 -4.74 1.05 -8.15
C ALA A 20 -3.47 1.89 -8.34
N ALA A 21 -2.94 2.46 -7.26
CA ALA A 21 -1.70 3.24 -7.28
C ALA A 21 -0.50 2.40 -7.75
N ARG A 22 -0.42 1.13 -7.33
CA ARG A 22 0.59 0.17 -7.79
C ARG A 22 0.52 -0.06 -9.29
N GLN A 23 -0.67 -0.27 -9.84
CA GLN A 23 -0.84 -0.46 -11.28
C GLN A 23 -0.40 0.77 -12.06
N GLU A 24 -0.78 1.97 -11.59
CA GLU A 24 -0.38 3.22 -12.22
C GLU A 24 1.14 3.42 -12.19
N VAL A 25 1.78 3.18 -11.04
CA VAL A 25 3.24 3.27 -10.95
C VAL A 25 3.89 2.27 -11.90
N ARG A 26 3.47 1.00 -11.93
CA ARG A 26 4.05 0.00 -12.85
C ARG A 26 3.96 0.41 -14.31
N LEU A 27 2.86 1.04 -14.73
CA LEU A 27 2.70 1.58 -16.08
C LEU A 27 3.74 2.67 -16.39
N LYS A 28 3.93 3.62 -15.46
CA LYS A 28 4.86 4.75 -15.63
C LYS A 28 6.31 4.36 -15.43
N LEU A 29 6.57 3.36 -14.59
CA LEU A 29 7.91 2.91 -14.20
C LEU A 29 8.73 2.39 -15.39
N HIS A 30 8.07 1.83 -16.40
CA HIS A 30 8.74 1.38 -17.62
C HIS A 30 9.57 2.50 -18.27
N LEU A 31 9.07 3.74 -18.22
CA LEU A 31 9.69 4.93 -18.80
C LEU A 31 10.58 5.69 -17.80
N ALA A 32 10.62 5.26 -16.53
CA ALA A 32 11.31 5.96 -15.46
C ALA A 32 12.79 5.58 -15.35
N ASN A 33 13.57 6.49 -14.77
CA ASN A 33 15.01 6.30 -14.49
C ASN A 33 15.27 5.26 -13.38
N MET A 34 16.51 4.77 -13.28
CA MET A 34 16.90 3.71 -12.33
C MET A 34 16.65 4.08 -10.86
N ASP A 35 16.76 5.34 -10.48
CA ASP A 35 16.50 5.79 -9.10
C ASP A 35 15.04 5.56 -8.71
N VAL A 36 14.12 5.86 -9.63
CA VAL A 36 12.68 5.68 -9.41
C VAL A 36 12.32 4.20 -9.37
N LYS A 37 12.97 3.38 -10.19
CA LYS A 37 12.87 1.90 -10.14
C LYS A 37 13.31 1.35 -8.79
N THR A 38 14.46 1.81 -8.29
CA THR A 38 14.99 1.36 -6.99
C THR A 38 14.07 1.74 -5.83
N GLN A 39 13.53 2.97 -5.84
CA GLN A 39 12.55 3.41 -4.85
C GLN A 39 11.26 2.60 -4.94
N TRP A 40 10.78 2.32 -6.15
CA TRP A 40 9.62 1.49 -6.37
C TRP A 40 9.80 0.07 -5.83
N ASP A 41 10.93 -0.59 -6.10
CA ASP A 41 11.18 -1.97 -5.68
C ASP A 41 11.13 -2.11 -4.14
N GLY A 42 11.64 -1.11 -3.42
CA GLY A 42 11.55 -1.03 -1.96
C GLY A 42 10.10 -0.86 -1.47
N LEU A 43 9.32 0.00 -2.13
CA LEU A 43 7.90 0.19 -1.80
C LEU A 43 7.04 -1.02 -2.14
N GLU A 44 7.31 -1.69 -3.26
CA GLU A 44 6.61 -2.91 -3.67
C GLU A 44 6.85 -4.05 -2.67
N THR A 45 8.07 -4.18 -2.16
CA THR A 45 8.40 -5.17 -1.12
C THR A 45 7.59 -4.92 0.15
N ARG A 46 7.58 -3.68 0.65
CA ARG A 46 6.81 -3.28 1.84
C ARG A 46 5.30 -3.47 1.64
N LEU A 47 4.79 -3.21 0.44
CA LEU A 47 3.38 -3.42 0.10
C LEU A 47 3.00 -4.90 0.18
N ARG A 48 3.82 -5.80 -0.35
CA ARG A 48 3.57 -7.25 -0.26
C ARG A 48 3.63 -7.76 1.18
N GLU A 49 4.56 -7.25 1.98
CA GLU A 49 4.62 -7.59 3.41
C GLU A 49 3.37 -7.14 4.16
N LEU A 50 2.83 -5.97 3.83
CA LEU A 50 1.59 -5.47 4.41
C LEU A 50 0.39 -6.32 3.99
N GLU A 51 0.28 -6.66 2.70
CA GLU A 51 -0.77 -7.56 2.19
C GLU A 51 -0.73 -8.90 2.93
N HIS A 52 0.47 -9.49 3.08
CA HIS A 52 0.65 -10.73 3.82
C HIS A 52 0.26 -10.61 5.30
N LYS A 53 0.68 -9.54 5.99
CA LYS A 53 0.31 -9.28 7.39
C LYS A 53 -1.21 -9.11 7.57
N ALA A 54 -1.87 -8.49 6.60
CA ALA A 54 -3.32 -8.32 6.62
C ALA A 54 -4.07 -9.64 6.35
N GLU A 55 -3.54 -10.49 5.46
CA GLU A 55 -4.09 -11.83 5.21
C GLU A 55 -3.99 -12.75 6.44
N LEU A 56 -2.94 -12.60 7.25
CA LEU A 56 -2.78 -13.33 8.51
C LEU A 56 -3.86 -12.99 9.55
N GLY A 57 -4.68 -11.96 9.33
CA GLY A 57 -5.99 -11.82 9.98
C GLY A 57 -5.93 -11.59 11.49
N ALA A 58 -4.85 -11.01 12.00
CA ALA A 58 -4.74 -10.66 13.41
C ALA A 58 -5.58 -9.41 13.71
N ASP A 59 -6.78 -9.61 14.29
CA ASP A 59 -7.70 -8.52 14.66
C ASP A 59 -7.03 -7.40 15.51
N HIS A 60 -5.99 -7.73 16.29
CA HIS A 60 -5.24 -6.78 17.11
C HIS A 60 -4.20 -5.95 16.34
N MET A 61 -3.92 -6.32 15.08
CA MET A 61 -2.98 -5.61 14.21
C MET A 61 -3.70 -4.68 13.23
N ALA A 62 -5.02 -4.60 13.24
CA ALA A 62 -5.81 -3.81 12.29
C ALA A 62 -5.36 -2.34 12.26
N ASP A 63 -5.13 -1.73 13.42
CA ASP A 63 -4.67 -0.34 13.52
C ASP A 63 -3.25 -0.18 12.95
N THR A 64 -2.34 -1.10 13.26
CA THR A 64 -0.97 -1.11 12.72
C THR A 64 -0.94 -1.32 11.21
N ILE A 65 -1.82 -2.20 10.70
CA ILE A 65 -2.01 -2.45 9.26
C ILE A 65 -2.49 -1.16 8.60
N LEU A 66 -3.53 -0.51 9.14
CA LEU A 66 -4.06 0.75 8.61
C LEU A 66 -3.03 1.88 8.63
N GLU A 67 -2.26 2.03 9.71
CA GLU A 67 -1.20 3.03 9.81
C GLU A 67 -0.10 2.77 8.77
N THR A 68 0.35 1.53 8.65
CA THR A 68 1.36 1.13 7.66
C THR A 68 0.85 1.33 6.24
N ALA A 69 -0.42 1.03 5.98
CA ALA A 69 -1.07 1.20 4.70
C ALA A 69 -1.14 2.68 4.29
N ASN A 70 -1.53 3.56 5.21
CA ASN A 70 -1.58 5.00 4.97
C ASN A 70 -0.18 5.59 4.74
N ALA A 71 0.83 5.14 5.48
CA ALA A 71 2.21 5.54 5.26
C ALA A 71 2.70 5.11 3.86
N LEU A 72 2.43 3.86 3.47
CA LEU A 72 2.78 3.36 2.13
C LEU A 72 2.05 4.10 1.02
N LYS A 73 0.76 4.41 1.20
CA LYS A 73 -0.01 5.22 0.25
C LYS A 73 0.67 6.57 0.01
N LYS A 74 1.05 7.27 1.08
CA LYS A 74 1.74 8.56 0.99
C LYS A 74 3.09 8.45 0.28
N ASP A 75 3.84 7.39 0.53
CA ASP A 75 5.13 7.16 -0.14
C ASP A 75 4.95 6.87 -1.65
N ILE A 76 3.96 6.04 -2.02
CA ILE A 76 3.62 5.76 -3.41
C ILE A 76 3.12 7.01 -4.13
N GLU A 77 2.32 7.86 -3.48
CA GLU A 77 1.85 9.13 -4.05
C GLU A 77 3.00 10.10 -4.33
N LYS A 78 3.99 10.19 -3.41
CA LYS A 78 5.21 10.99 -3.65
C LYS A 78 6.01 10.46 -4.82
N LEU A 79 6.19 9.14 -4.89
CA LEU A 79 6.88 8.51 -6.02
C LEU A 79 6.13 8.81 -7.32
N ARG A 80 4.80 8.72 -7.31
CA ARG A 80 3.94 9.06 -8.46
C ARG A 80 4.09 10.51 -8.90
N ALA A 81 4.26 11.45 -7.98
CA ALA A 81 4.52 12.85 -8.31
C ALA A 81 5.92 13.08 -8.92
N THR A 82 6.82 12.10 -8.82
CA THR A 82 8.20 12.14 -9.36
C THR A 82 8.31 11.43 -10.72
N LEU A 83 7.28 10.66 -11.10
CA LEU A 83 7.15 9.92 -12.36
C LEU A 83 6.53 10.79 -13.46
#